data_AF-A0A661M722-F1
#
_entry.id   AF-A0A661M722-F1
#
_cell.length_a   1.000
_cell.length_b   1.000
_cell.length_c   1.000
_cell.angle_alpha   90.00
_cell.angle_beta   90.00
_cell.angle_gamma   90.00
#
_symmetry.space_group_name_H-M   'P 1'
#
loop_
_entity.id
_entity.type
_entity.pdbx_description
1 polymer ?
#
loop_
_entity_poly.entity_id
_entity_poly.type
_entity_poly.pdbx_seq_one_letter_code
_entity_poly.pdbx_strand_id
1 'polypeptide(L)' 'MREEPIRFQSGDLGLEGLLFRGSGSGGVVITHPHPLYGGSMHNNVVEAVHAAYAAK' A
#
# COMPACT_ATOMS: atom_id res chain seq x y z
N MET A 1 -13.75 2.67 3.72
CA MET A 1 -12.38 2.66 4.27
C MET A 1 -11.47 3.25 3.20
N ARG A 2 -10.61 4.21 3.55
CA ARG A 2 -9.85 4.99 2.57
C ARG A 2 -8.39 5.02 3.00
N GLU A 3 -7.50 4.66 2.09
CA GLU A 3 -6.07 4.88 2.27
C GLU A 3 -5.74 6.37 2.19
N GLU A 4 -4.82 6.80 3.04
CA GLU A 4 -4.26 8.14 2.99
C GLU A 4 -2.87 8.11 2.36
N PRO A 5 -2.53 9.07 1.48
CA PRO A 5 -1.17 9.20 0.97
C PRO A 5 -0.24 9.62 2.11
N ILE A 6 0.87 8.91 2.24
CA ILE A 6 1.91 9.20 3.21
C ILE A 6 3.27 9.33 2.52
N ARG A 7 4.19 10.02 3.19
CA ARG A 7 5.62 10.01 2.87
C ARG A 7 6.39 9.61 4.11
N PHE A 8 7.37 8.75 3.95
CA PHE A 8 8.20 8.28 5.04
C PHE A 8 9.65 8.08 4.60
N GLN A 9 10.56 8.13 5.56
CA GLN A 9 11.98 7.89 5.32
C GLN A 9 12.31 6.40 5.47
N SER A 10 13.13 5.88 4.57
CA SER A 10 13.66 4.52 4.58
C SER A 10 15.16 4.60 4.31
N GLY A 11 15.95 4.66 5.38
CA GLY A 11 17.37 5.03 5.28
C GLY A 11 17.53 6.41 4.65
N ASP A 12 18.30 6.50 3.58
CA ASP A 12 18.54 7.74 2.83
C ASP A 12 17.46 8.02 1.76
N LEU A 13 16.43 7.17 1.65
CA LEU A 13 15.40 7.28 0.63
C LEU A 13 14.08 7.81 1.22
N GLY A 14 13.53 8.85 0.60
CA GLY A 14 12.15 9.25 0.82
C GLY A 14 11.22 8.41 -0.06
N LEU A 15 10.26 7.70 0.55
CA LEU A 15 9.30 6.87 -0.15
C LEU A 15 7.88 7.44 -0.02
N GLU A 16 7.10 7.25 -1.08
CA GLU A 16 5.66 7.48 -1.08
C GLU A 16 4.92 6.18 -0.80
N GLY A 17 3.79 6.28 -0.11
CA GLY A 17 2.97 5.12 0.22
C GLY A 17 1.50 5.50 0.38
N LEU A 18 0.66 4.48 0.43
CA LEU A 18 -0.73 4.55 0.84
C LEU A 18 -0.85 3.81 2.18
N LEU A 19 -1.45 4.45 3.18
CA LEU A 19 -1.64 3.86 4.50
C LEU A 19 -3.12 3.73 4.81
N PHE A 20 -3.54 2.53 5.18
CA PHE A 20 -4.81 2.29 5.83
C PHE A 20 -4.58 1.87 7.28
N ARG A 21 -5.23 2.57 8.22
CA ARG A 21 -5.18 2.25 9.66
C ARG A 21 -6.39 1.40 10.03
N GLY A 22 -6.20 0.08 10.08
CA GLY A 22 -7.18 -0.86 10.61
C GLY A 22 -7.26 -0.85 12.15
N SER A 23 -8.25 -1.55 12.71
CA SER A 23 -8.44 -1.69 14.16
C SER A 23 -7.74 -2.93 14.77
N GLY A 24 -7.18 -3.81 13.94
CA GLY A 24 -6.48 -5.02 14.37
C GLY A 24 -5.05 -4.76 14.87
N SER A 25 -4.45 -5.77 15.49
CA SER A 25 -3.06 -5.74 16.01
C SER A 25 -2.00 -6.16 14.98
N GLY A 26 -2.41 -6.67 13.82
CA GLY A 26 -1.52 -7.06 12.72
C GLY A 26 -1.31 -5.95 11.69
N GLY A 27 -0.35 -6.15 10.79
CA GLY A 27 -0.07 -5.25 9.66
C GLY A 27 0.18 -6.01 8.37
N VAL A 28 -0.12 -5.38 7.24
CA VAL A 28 0.10 -5.92 5.89
C VAL A 28 0.88 -4.90 5.09
N VAL A 29 1.94 -5.35 4.41
CA VAL A 29 2.71 -4.53 3.46
C VAL A 29 2.47 -5.07 2.06
N ILE A 30 2.03 -4.20 1.17
CA ILE A 30 1.70 -4.56 -0.22
C ILE A 30 2.69 -3.81 -1.13
N THR A 31 3.33 -4.54 -2.05
CA THR A 31 4.21 -3.96 -3.06
C THR A 31 3.55 -4.04 -4.43
N HIS A 32 3.90 -3.12 -5.32
CA HIS A 32 3.34 -3.10 -6.67
C HIS A 32 4.21 -3.91 -7.66
N PRO A 33 3.62 -4.39 -8.77
CA PRO A 33 4.37 -4.98 -9.88
C PRO A 33 5.41 -4.01 -10.46
N HIS A 34 6.34 -4.52 -11.26
CA HIS A 34 7.42 -3.71 -11.82
C HIS A 34 6.88 -2.56 -12.73
N PRO A 35 7.37 -1.32 -12.58
CA PRO A 35 6.90 -0.16 -13.37
C PRO A 35 7.06 -0.29 -14.88
N LEU A 36 8.11 -0.99 -15.35
CA LEU A 36 8.31 -1.29 -16.79
C LEU A 36 7.09 -1.97 -17.44
N TYR A 37 6.29 -2.68 -16.64
CA TYR A 37 5.07 -3.36 -17.09
C TYR A 37 3.79 -2.64 -16.63
N GLY A 38 3.88 -1.35 -16.30
CA GLY A 38 2.75 -0.53 -15.86
C GLY A 38 2.33 -0.71 -14.39
N GLY A 39 3.19 -1.29 -13.55
CA GLY A 39 2.92 -1.46 -12.13
C GLY A 39 3.00 -0.15 -11.34
N SER A 40 2.06 0.04 -10.41
CA SER A 40 2.00 1.18 -9.48
C SER A 40 1.20 0.80 -8.22
N MET A 41 1.22 1.65 -7.20
CA MET A 41 0.40 1.48 -5.99
C MET A 41 -1.11 1.46 -6.27
N HIS A 42 -1.54 2.02 -7.41
CA HIS A 42 -2.93 2.06 -7.87
C HIS A 42 -3.28 0.92 -8.85
N ASN A 43 -2.44 -0.12 -8.91
CA ASN A 43 -2.71 -1.28 -9.76
C ASN A 43 -3.93 -2.06 -9.23
N ASN A 44 -4.79 -2.55 -10.12
CA ASN A 44 -6.03 -3.25 -9.75
C ASN A 44 -5.81 -4.48 -8.86
N VAL A 45 -4.69 -5.20 -9.01
CA VAL A 45 -4.35 -6.32 -8.14
C VAL A 45 -3.95 -5.84 -6.75
N VAL A 46 -3.21 -4.74 -6.65
CA VAL A 46 -2.82 -4.13 -5.37
C VAL A 46 -4.04 -3.67 -4.60
N GLU A 47 -4.96 -2.95 -5.28
CA GLU A 47 -6.23 -2.49 -4.70
C GLU A 47 -7.10 -3.65 -4.21
N ALA A 48 -7.16 -4.75 -4.97
CA ALA A 48 -7.89 -5.96 -4.57
C ALA A 48 -7.30 -6.62 -3.31
N VAL A 49 -5.96 -6.68 -3.20
CA VAL A 49 -5.28 -7.19 -2.00
C VAL A 49 -5.55 -6.28 -0.80
N HIS A 50 -5.46 -4.96 -0.96
CA HIS A 50 -5.80 -4.01 0.09
C HIS A 50 -7.24 -4.22 0.57
N ALA A 51 -8.22 -4.28 -0.33
CA ALA A 51 -9.62 -4.50 0.04
C ALA A 51 -9.84 -5.81 0.81
N ALA A 52 -9.16 -6.90 0.42
CA ALA A 52 -9.29 -8.20 1.08
C ALA A 52 -8.77 -8.21 2.53
N TYR A 53 -7.73 -7.43 2.83
CA TYR A 53 -7.18 -7.33 4.19
C TYR A 53 -7.84 -6.21 5.01
N ALA A 54 -8.30 -5.13 4.39
CA ALA A 54 -9.02 -4.05 5.08
C ALA A 54 -10.41 -4.49 5.57
N ALA A 55 -11.00 -5.53 4.96
CA ALA A 55 -12.27 -6.11 5.39
C ALA A 55 -12.16 -7.08 6.59
N LYS A 56 -10.95 -7.35 7.08
CA LYS A 56 -10.70 -8.21 8.25
C LYS A 56 -10.55 -7.37 9.52
#